data_AF-X0XLF5-F1
#
_entry.id   AF-X0XLF5-F1
#
_cell.length_a   1.000
_cell.length_b   1.000
_cell.length_c   1.000
_cell.angle_alpha   90.00
_cell.angle_beta   90.00
_cell.angle_gamma   90.00
#
_symmetry.space_group_name_H-M   'P 1'
#
loop_
_entity.id
_entity.type
_entity.pdbx_description
1 polymer ?
#
loop_
_entity_poly.entity_id
_entity_poly.type
_entity_poly.pdbx_seq_one_letter_code
_entity_poly.pdbx_strand_id
1 'polypeptide(L)'
;LVFKCSETGACSFSQLSTNIRLVLGKSRLIINPGGVGQPRDGDPRASYAIYDSDTRLIRLFRIPYDIHATQAKMVEHNLPMPLVARLSYGL
;
A
#
# COMPACT_ATOMS: atom_id res chain seq x y z
N LEU A 1 0.09 1.87 -6.13
CA LEU A 1 0.13 2.62 -7.42
C LEU A 1 1.26 2.08 -8.29
N VAL A 2 1.13 2.15 -9.62
CA VAL A 2 2.18 1.77 -10.58
C VAL A 2 2.33 2.88 -11.62
N PHE A 3 3.54 3.39 -11.77
CA PHE A 3 3.92 4.25 -12.87
C PHE A 3 4.84 3.47 -13.80
N LYS A 4 4.54 3.48 -15.09
CA LYS A 4 5.26 2.71 -16.12
C LYS A 4 5.79 3.65 -17.18
N CYS A 5 7.08 3.51 -17.52
CA CYS A 5 7.73 4.18 -18.63
C CYS A 5 8.20 3.12 -19.64
N SER A 6 7.68 3.17 -20.88
CA SER A 6 8.10 2.29 -21.97
C SER A 6 9.51 2.62 -22.48
N GLU A 7 10.08 1.73 -23.29
CA GLU A 7 11.36 1.97 -23.96
C GLU A 7 11.27 3.14 -24.96
N THR A 8 10.08 3.39 -25.52
CA THR A 8 9.80 4.52 -26.41
C THR A 8 9.60 5.85 -25.67
N GLY A 9 9.69 5.86 -24.34
CA GLY A 9 9.50 7.05 -23.50
C GLY A 9 8.04 7.36 -23.13
N ALA A 10 7.07 6.55 -23.56
CA ALA A 10 5.67 6.74 -23.19
C ALA A 10 5.45 6.39 -21.70
N CYS A 11 4.81 7.30 -20.96
CA CYS A 11 4.53 7.14 -19.55
C CYS A 11 3.04 6.92 -19.28
N SER A 12 2.73 6.02 -18.35
CA SER A 12 1.36 5.74 -17.91
C SER A 12 1.32 5.50 -16.40
N PHE A 13 0.15 5.69 -15.80
CA PHE A 13 -0.09 5.38 -14.40
C PHE A 13 -1.31 4.47 -14.27
N SER A 14 -1.30 3.61 -13.26
CA SER A 14 -2.41 2.73 -12.94
C SER A 14 -2.44 2.40 -11.44
N GLN A 15 -3.59 1.94 -10.97
CA GLN A 15 -3.73 1.47 -9.59
C GLN A 15 -3.21 0.03 -9.48
N LEU A 16 -2.46 -0.25 -8.41
CA LEU A 16 -2.08 -1.61 -8.07
C LEU A 16 -3.21 -2.18 -7.21
N SER A 17 -3.80 -3.30 -7.61
CA SER A 17 -4.86 -3.97 -6.86
C SER A 17 -4.41 -5.32 -6.34
N THR A 18 -5.03 -5.81 -5.27
CA THR A 18 -4.70 -7.11 -4.64
C THR A 18 -4.98 -8.31 -5.54
N ASN A 19 -5.83 -8.13 -6.54
CA ASN A 19 -6.27 -9.21 -7.44
C ASN A 19 -5.41 -9.31 -8.70
N ILE A 20 -4.48 -8.37 -8.90
CA ILE A 20 -3.63 -8.32 -10.09
C ILE A 20 -2.21 -8.70 -9.69
N ARG A 21 -1.60 -9.59 -10.47
CA ARG A 21 -0.17 -9.87 -10.41
C ARG A 21 0.52 -9.02 -11.47
N LEU A 22 1.49 -8.21 -11.06
CA LEU A 22 2.27 -7.40 -11.99
C LEU A 22 3.57 -8.16 -12.34
N VAL A 23 3.70 -8.57 -13.60
CA VAL A 23 4.95 -9.14 -14.12
C VAL A 23 5.84 -8.01 -14.64
N LEU A 24 7.10 -7.96 -14.20
CA LEU A 24 8.05 -6.99 -14.70
C LEU A 24 8.50 -7.37 -16.12
N GLY A 25 8.12 -6.55 -17.10
CA GLY A 25 8.63 -6.61 -18.47
C GLY A 25 9.91 -5.78 -18.64
N LYS A 26 10.19 -5.35 -19.88
CA LYS A 26 11.33 -4.46 -20.18
C LYS A 26 11.13 -2.99 -19.78
N SER A 27 9.89 -2.61 -19.47
CA SER A 27 9.55 -1.24 -19.08
C SER A 27 10.08 -0.90 -17.68
N ARG A 28 10.48 0.36 -17.47
CA ARG A 28 10.85 0.86 -16.14
C ARG A 28 9.59 1.16 -15.35
N LEU A 29 9.60 0.82 -14.06
CA LEU A 29 8.44 0.90 -13.18
C LEU A 29 8.80 1.61 -11.87
N ILE A 30 7.89 2.47 -11.39
CA ILE A 30 7.88 2.97 -10.01
C ILE A 30 6.63 2.40 -9.36
N ILE A 31 6.79 1.74 -8.21
CA ILE A 31 5.71 0.99 -7.57
C ILE A 31 5.58 1.45 -6.13
N ASN A 32 4.36 1.79 -5.73
CA ASN A 32 4.01 2.15 -4.37
C ASN A 32 3.21 0.99 -3.72
N PRO A 33 3.74 0.34 -2.66
CA PRO A 33 3.11 -0.79 -1.98
C PRO A 33 2.02 -0.40 -0.97
N GLY A 34 1.78 0.90 -0.77
CA GLY A 34 0.87 1.43 0.25
C GLY A 34 1.51 1.55 1.63
N GLY A 35 0.69 1.84 2.64
CA GLY A 35 1.12 2.02 4.03
C GLY A 35 0.77 0.82 4.91
N VAL A 36 1.74 0.35 5.70
CA VAL A 36 1.52 -0.73 6.69
C VAL A 36 0.75 -0.22 7.91
N GLY A 37 1.25 0.82 8.57
CA GLY A 37 0.69 1.30 9.85
C GLY A 37 -0.32 2.44 9.74
N GLN A 38 -0.43 3.10 8.58
CA GLN A 38 -1.36 4.22 8.35
C GLN A 38 -1.68 4.36 6.85
N PRO A 39 -2.47 3.44 6.29
CA PRO A 39 -2.98 3.61 4.93
C PRO A 39 -3.82 4.89 4.82
N ARG A 40 -3.77 5.55 3.66
CA ARG A 40 -4.43 6.85 3.40
C ARG A 40 -5.29 6.85 2.15
N ASP A 41 -5.78 5.67 1.77
CA ASP A 41 -6.52 5.46 0.53
C ASP A 41 -7.94 4.93 0.75
N GLY A 42 -8.49 5.11 1.96
CA GLY A 42 -9.86 4.73 2.31
C GLY A 42 -10.04 3.24 2.67
N ASP A 43 -8.98 2.43 2.60
CA ASP A 43 -8.96 1.05 3.10
C ASP A 43 -8.09 0.98 4.36
N PRO A 44 -8.68 0.72 5.54
CA PRO A 44 -7.95 0.74 6.80
C PRO A 44 -7.00 -0.45 6.96
N ARG A 45 -7.07 -1.48 6.10
CA ARG A 45 -6.18 -2.64 6.16
C ARG A 45 -4.73 -2.26 5.85
N ALA A 46 -3.80 -2.86 6.59
CA ALA A 46 -2.37 -2.70 6.35
C ALA A 46 -2.02 -3.12 4.91
N SER A 47 -1.19 -2.33 4.24
CA SER A 47 -0.78 -2.54 2.85
C SER A 47 0.71 -2.81 2.73
N TYR A 48 1.07 -3.85 1.99
CA TYR A 48 2.44 -4.14 1.60
C TYR A 48 2.47 -4.87 0.26
N ALA A 49 3.64 -4.99 -0.35
CA ALA A 49 3.82 -5.80 -1.55
C ALA A 49 4.99 -6.77 -1.39
N ILE A 50 4.86 -7.94 -2.00
CA ILE A 50 5.95 -8.91 -2.14
C ILE A 50 6.45 -8.84 -3.58
N TYR A 51 7.77 -8.71 -3.73
CA TYR A 51 8.46 -8.87 -5.00
C TYR A 51 9.22 -10.19 -4.99
N ASP A 52 8.87 -11.07 -5.92
CA ASP A 52 9.60 -12.30 -6.22
C ASP A 52 10.57 -12.02 -7.38
N SER A 53 11.87 -12.10 -7.10
CA SER A 53 12.93 -11.82 -8.07
C SER A 53 13.09 -12.90 -9.13
N ASP A 54 12.73 -14.15 -8.80
CA ASP A 54 12.92 -15.29 -9.70
C ASP A 54 11.83 -15.28 -10.77
N THR A 55 10.59 -15.03 -10.35
CA THR A 55 9.44 -14.91 -11.27
C THR A 55 9.19 -13.50 -11.78
N ARG A 56 9.94 -12.51 -11.26
CA ARG A 56 9.80 -11.07 -11.54
C ARG A 56 8.38 -10.58 -11.33
N LEU A 57 7.75 -11.03 -10.25
CA LEU A 57 6.34 -10.84 -9.97
C LEU A 57 6.14 -9.98 -8.73
N ILE A 58 5.26 -8.98 -8.82
CA ILE A 58 4.86 -8.16 -7.68
C ILE A 58 3.38 -8.40 -7.37
N ARG A 59 3.10 -8.61 -6.07
CA ARG A 59 1.74 -8.79 -5.54
C ARG A 59 1.51 -7.85 -4.38
N LEU A 60 0.39 -7.13 -4.42
CA LEU A 60 -0.08 -6.29 -3.33
C LEU A 60 -0.94 -7.10 -2.37
N PHE A 61 -0.74 -6.89 -1.08
CA PHE A 61 -1.51 -7.52 -0.01
C PHE A 61 -2.18 -6.45 0.85
N ARG A 62 -3.41 -6.77 1.26
CA ARG A 62 -4.17 -6.03 2.25
C ARG A 62 -4.60 -6.98 3.35
N ILE A 63 -4.15 -6.74 4.57
CA ILE A 63 -4.39 -7.64 5.69
C ILE A 63 -5.04 -6.85 6.84
N PRO A 64 -6.14 -7.35 7.43
CA PRO A 64 -6.72 -6.74 8.62
C PRO A 64 -5.73 -6.85 9.79
N TYR A 65 -5.76 -5.86 10.68
CA TYR A 65 -5.03 -5.86 11.93
C TYR A 65 -5.92 -5.30 13.04
N ASP A 66 -5.50 -5.45 14.28
CA ASP A 66 -6.22 -4.91 15.41
C ASP A 66 -6.00 -3.39 15.53
N ILE A 67 -6.87 -2.65 14.84
CA ILE A 67 -6.90 -1.18 14.85
C ILE A 67 -7.18 -0.69 16.27
N HIS A 68 -8.09 -1.33 17.00
CA HIS A 68 -8.47 -0.91 18.35
C HIS A 68 -7.32 -1.05 19.34
N ALA A 69 -6.56 -2.15 19.29
CA ALA A 69 -5.37 -2.31 20.12
C ALA A 69 -4.31 -1.22 19.83
N THR A 70 -4.17 -0.82 18.56
CA THR A 70 -3.26 0.27 18.18
C THR A 70 -3.78 1.61 18.69
N GLN A 71 -5.06 1.92 18.49
CA GLN A 71 -5.71 3.14 18.96
C GLN A 71 -5.63 3.28 20.48
N ALA A 72 -5.85 2.19 21.23
CA ALA A 72 -5.75 2.18 22.69
C ALA A 72 -4.36 2.62 23.17
N LYS A 73 -3.30 2.06 22.57
CA LYS A 73 -1.91 2.47 22.86
C LYS A 73 -1.64 3.93 22.49
N MET A 74 -2.20 4.39 21.37
CA MET A 74 -2.05 5.80 20.97
C MET A 74 -2.71 6.76 21.96
N VAL A 75 -3.88 6.40 22.49
CA VAL A 75 -4.59 7.17 23.52
C VAL A 75 -3.82 7.16 24.84
N GLU A 76 -3.29 6.00 25.26
CA GLU A 76 -2.43 5.86 26.44
C GLU A 76 -1.22 6.81 26.38
N HIS A 77 -0.67 7.01 25.18
CA HIS A 77 0.43 7.94 24.92
C HIS A 77 0.00 9.38 24.60
N ASN A 78 -1.26 9.75 24.84
CA ASN A 78 -1.81 11.09 24.61
C ASN A 78 -1.61 11.63 23.18
N LEU A 79 -1.64 10.74 22.17
CA LEU A 79 -1.56 11.19 20.78
C LEU A 79 -2.85 11.92 20.35
N PRO A 80 -2.76 12.92 19.45
CA PRO A 80 -3.94 13.66 19.00
C PRO A 80 -5.03 12.76 18.44
N MET A 81 -6.27 12.92 18.94
CA MET A 81 -7.42 12.11 18.54
C MET A 81 -7.67 12.02 17.03
N PRO A 82 -7.42 13.04 16.19
CA PRO A 82 -7.51 12.89 14.74
C PRO A 82 -6.55 11.82 14.17
N LEU A 83 -5.36 11.65 14.76
CA LEU A 83 -4.41 10.61 14.32
C LEU A 83 -4.85 9.22 14.76
N VAL A 84 -5.55 9.11 15.90
CA VAL A 84 -6.11 7.87 16.42
C VAL A 84 -7.28 7.43 15.55
N ALA A 85 -8.27 8.31 15.37
CA ALA A 85 -9.52 8.01 14.69
C ALA A 85 -9.31 7.62 13.21
N ARG A 86 -8.36 8.27 12.53
CA ARG A 86 -8.15 8.04 11.09
C ARG A 86 -7.73 6.61 10.72
N LEU A 87 -7.14 5.86 11.67
CA LEU A 87 -6.76 4.46 11.43
C LEU A 87 -7.97 3.59 11.06
N SER A 88 -9.15 3.88 11.63
CA SER A 88 -10.39 3.14 11.34
C SER A 88 -10.93 3.36 9.92
N TYR A 89 -10.50 4.45 9.27
CA TYR A 89 -11.01 4.86 7.96
C TYR A 89 -9.97 4.75 6.85
N GLY A 90 -8.69 4.53 7.19
CA GLY A 90 -7.59 4.58 6.22
C GLY A 90 -7.40 6.00 5.65
N LEU A 91 -7.38 7.01 6.53
CA LEU A 91 -7.20 8.44 6.23
C LEU A 91 -5.89 9.00 6.81
#